data_AF-A0A2V5WND8-F1
#
_entry.id   AF-A0A2V5WND8-F1
#
_cell.length_a   1.000
_cell.length_b   1.000
_cell.length_c   1.000
_cell.angle_alpha   90.00
_cell.angle_beta   90.00
_cell.angle_gamma   90.00
#
_symmetry.space_group_name_H-M   'P 1'
#
loop_
_entity.id
_entity.type
_entity.pdbx_description
1 polymer ?
#
loop_
_entity_poly.entity_id
_entity_poly.type
_entity_poly.pdbx_seq_one_letter_code
_entity_poly.pdbx_strand_id
1 'polypeptide(L)' 'MPLVPFSLPSDDDWLLKIIAIQDRFVLGLYRREMKAISYLGKIEKLLGVPTTTRNWNTIEKVTKILQDSQDAKGF' A
#
# COMPACT_ATOMS: atom_id res chain seq x y z
N MET A 1 10.62 -12.67 0.95
CA MET A 1 9.90 -11.38 1.13
C MET A 1 10.66 -10.55 2.17
N PRO A 2 10.73 -9.22 2.02
CA PRO A 2 11.40 -8.36 3.00
C PRO A 2 10.73 -8.45 4.38
N LEU A 3 11.52 -8.33 5.45
CA LEU A 3 11.00 -8.31 6.81
C LEU A 3 10.19 -7.02 7.03
N VAL A 4 9.02 -7.13 7.65
CA VAL A 4 8.19 -5.98 8.04
C VAL A 4 8.22 -5.76 9.55
N PRO A 5 8.16 -4.51 10.03
CA PRO A 5 8.09 -3.28 9.25
C PRO A 5 9.46 -2.88 8.65
N PHE A 6 9.44 -2.14 7.54
CA PHE A 6 10.64 -1.50 7.01
C PHE A 6 10.35 -0.10 6.48
N SER A 7 11.35 0.77 6.55
CA SER A 7 11.23 2.19 6.24
C SER A 7 12.15 2.56 5.07
N LEU A 8 11.74 3.54 4.27
CA LEU A 8 12.53 4.11 3.19
C LEU A 8 12.57 5.63 3.32
N PRO A 9 13.76 6.27 3.20
CA PRO A 9 15.07 5.64 2.98
C PRO A 9 15.70 5.00 4.23
N SER A 10 15.33 5.44 5.43
CA SER A 10 15.82 4.96 6.72
C SER A 10 14.71 5.05 7.76
N ASP A 11 14.94 4.55 8.98
CA ASP A 11 13.92 4.56 10.04
C ASP A 11 13.64 5.94 10.62
N ASP A 12 14.64 6.83 10.73
CA ASP A 12 14.45 8.16 11.33
C ASP A 12 13.81 9.15 10.34
N ASP A 13 14.24 9.11 9.07
CA ASP A 13 13.83 10.07 8.02
C ASP A 13 12.87 9.45 7.00
N TRP A 14 12.04 8.51 7.45
CA TRP A 14 11.19 7.74 6.55
C TRP A 14 10.17 8.63 5.81
N LEU A 15 10.07 8.41 4.50
CA LEU A 15 9.03 8.97 3.63
C LEU A 15 7.97 7.93 3.28
N LEU A 16 8.33 6.66 3.37
CA LEU A 16 7.48 5.52 3.15
C LEU A 16 7.84 4.45 4.19
N LYS A 17 6.82 3.87 4.84
CA LYS A 17 6.99 2.79 5.81
C LYS A 17 6.00 1.68 5.50
N ILE A 18 6.51 0.49 5.21
CA ILE A 18 5.69 -0.71 5.04
C ILE A 18 5.50 -1.33 6.41
N ILE A 19 4.25 -1.59 6.79
CA ILE A 19 3.88 -2.10 8.12
C ILE A 19 3.35 -3.53 8.10
N ALA A 20 2.81 -3.97 6.96
CA ALA A 20 2.31 -5.32 6.80
C ALA A 20 2.35 -5.75 5.33
N ILE A 21 2.53 -7.06 5.13
CA ILE A 21 2.31 -7.73 3.85
C ILE A 21 1.40 -8.91 4.11
N GLN A 22 0.29 -8.99 3.39
CA GLN A 22 -0.68 -10.07 3.48
C GLN A 22 -1.06 -10.53 2.08
N ASP A 23 -0.67 -11.75 1.71
CA ASP A 23 -0.84 -12.31 0.37
C ASP A 23 -0.37 -11.35 -0.73
N ARG A 24 -1.32 -10.74 -1.46
CA ARG A 24 -1.09 -9.82 -2.58
C ARG A 24 -1.16 -8.35 -2.18
N PHE A 25 -1.39 -8.06 -0.90
CA PHE A 25 -1.55 -6.71 -0.37
C PHE A 25 -0.32 -6.29 0.42
N VAL A 26 0.15 -5.07 0.11
CA VAL A 26 1.22 -4.40 0.85
C VAL A 26 0.60 -3.15 1.46
N LEU A 27 0.65 -3.05 2.79
CA LEU A 27 0.12 -1.92 3.53
C LEU A 27 1.27 -1.07 4.05
N GLY A 28 1.18 0.24 3.81
CA GLY A 28 2.19 1.19 4.26
C GLY A 28 1.64 2.58 4.48
N LEU A 29 2.43 3.36 5.21
CA LEU A 29 2.25 4.77 5.47
C LEU A 29 3.21 5.56 4.58
N TYR A 30 2.79 6.73 4.12
CA TYR A 30 3.67 7.65 3.39
C TYR A 30 3.53 9.06 3.94
N ARG A 31 4.64 9.82 3.93
CA ARG A 31 4.61 11.26 4.20
C ARG A 31 4.34 12.00 2.90
N ARG A 32 3.45 12.99 2.95
CA ARG A 32 3.01 13.73 1.75
C ARG A 32 4.08 14.74 1.33
N GLU A 33 5.13 14.23 0.72
CA GLU A 33 6.22 14.99 0.12
C GLU A 33 6.41 14.55 -1.33
N MET A 34 6.84 15.46 -2.22
CA MET A 34 7.10 15.10 -3.63
C MET A 34 8.11 13.96 -3.75
N LYS A 35 9.07 13.88 -2.82
CA LYS A 35 10.06 12.81 -2.77
C LYS A 35 9.44 11.43 -2.52
N ALA A 36 8.31 11.35 -1.81
CA ALA A 36 7.65 10.07 -1.49
C ALA A 36 7.19 9.32 -2.74
N ILE A 37 6.77 10.03 -3.79
CA ILE A 37 6.37 9.41 -5.08
C ILE A 37 7.53 8.62 -5.69
N SER A 38 8.77 9.12 -5.55
CA SER A 38 9.96 8.41 -6.06
C SER A 38 10.24 7.08 -5.35
N TYR A 39 9.76 6.92 -4.11
CA TYR A 39 9.91 5.68 -3.34
C TYR A 39 8.85 4.63 -3.72
N LEU A 40 7.71 5.02 -4.28
CA LEU A 40 6.69 4.07 -4.76
C LEU A 40 7.27 3.18 -5.88
N GLY A 41 8.00 3.76 -6.83
CA GLY A 41 8.70 2.96 -7.86
C GLY A 41 9.83 2.08 -7.31
N LYS A 42 10.38 2.40 -6.13
CA LYS A 42 11.36 1.53 -5.46
C LYS A 42 10.70 0.32 -4.81
N ILE A 43 9.44 0.43 -4.38
CA ILE A 43 8.67 -0.73 -3.86
C ILE A 43 8.60 -1.83 -4.93
N GLU A 44 8.25 -1.48 -6.18
CA GLU A 44 8.17 -2.47 -7.27
C GLU A 44 9.49 -3.23 -7.46
N LYS A 45 10.62 -2.50 -7.43
CA LYS A 45 11.95 -3.10 -7.50
C LYS A 45 12.25 -4.00 -6.31
N LEU A 46 11.87 -3.60 -5.10
CA LEU A 46 12.10 -4.39 -3.88
C LEU A 46 11.24 -5.65 -3.83
N LEU A 47 10.01 -5.58 -4.32
CA LEU A 47 9.09 -6.73 -4.35
C LEU A 47 9.33 -7.64 -5.56
N GLY A 48 10.05 -7.16 -6.58
CA GLY A 48 10.35 -7.91 -7.80
C GLY A 48 9.13 -8.15 -8.70
N VAL A 49 8.02 -7.47 -8.42
CA VAL A 49 6.75 -7.61 -9.16
C VAL A 49 6.14 -6.23 -9.41
N PRO A 50 5.44 -6.03 -10.55
CA PRO A 50 4.68 -4.81 -10.78
C PRO A 50 3.63 -4.63 -9.68
N THR A 51 3.46 -3.40 -9.18
CA THR A 51 2.49 -3.11 -8.13
C THR A 51 1.62 -1.91 -8.47
N THR A 52 0.34 -2.01 -8.15
CA THR A 52 -0.57 -0.88 -8.27
C THR A 52 -0.69 -0.18 -6.91
N THR A 53 -0.05 0.99 -6.77
CA THR A 53 -0.22 1.79 -5.55
C THR A 53 -1.57 2.52 -5.57
N ARG A 54 -2.34 2.40 -4.49
CA ARG A 54 -3.60 3.14 -4.26
C ARG A 54 -3.60 3.72 -2.85
N ASN A 55 -4.14 4.93 -2.70
CA ASN A 55 -4.32 5.53 -1.39
C ASN A 55 -5.49 4.90 -0.63
N TRP A 56 -5.54 5.14 0.68
CA TRP A 56 -6.57 4.58 1.55
C TRP A 56 -7.98 4.95 1.09
N ASN A 57 -8.22 6.20 0.71
CA ASN A 57 -9.53 6.65 0.21
C ASN A 57 -10.02 5.86 -1.02
N THR A 58 -9.11 5.37 -1.86
CA THR A 58 -9.48 4.52 -3.01
C THR A 58 -9.82 3.11 -2.54
N ILE A 59 -9.05 2.57 -1.60
CA ILE A 59 -9.33 1.26 -0.99
C ILE A 59 -10.69 1.29 -0.27
N GLU A 60 -10.99 2.33 0.52
CA GLU A 60 -12.29 2.49 1.18
C GLU A 60 -13.46 2.49 0.19
N LYS A 61 -13.32 3.18 -0.94
CA LYS A 61 -14.34 3.17 -2.00
C LYS A 61 -14.52 1.79 -2.61
N VAL A 62 -13.43 1.06 -2.87
CA VAL A 62 -13.50 -0.32 -3.39
C VAL A 62 -14.21 -1.21 -2.38
N THR A 63 -13.85 -1.13 -1.09
CA THR A 63 -14.49 -1.90 -0.03
C THR A 63 -15.98 -1.61 0.05
N LYS A 64 -16.39 -0.33 -0.04
CA LYS A 64 -17.80 0.05 -0.05
C LYS A 64 -18.55 -0.56 -1.23
N ILE A 65 -18.01 -0.46 -2.44
CA ILE A 65 -18.63 -1.03 -3.65
C ILE A 65 -18.76 -2.56 -3.52
N LEU A 66 -17.74 -3.23 -2.98
CA LEU A 66 -17.78 -4.67 -2.76
C LEU A 66 -18.85 -5.05 -1.74
N GLN A 67 -18.99 -4.32 -0.63
CA GLN A 67 -20.02 -4.55 0.38
C GLN A 67 -21.42 -4.36 -0.23
N ASP A 68 -21.66 -3.23 -0.88
CA ASP A 68 -22.94 -2.93 -1.55
C ASP A 68 -23.29 -4.02 -2.59
N SER A 69 -22.28 -4.57 -3.26
CA SER A 69 -22.46 -5.67 -4.24
C SER A 69 -22.74 -7.02 -3.60
N GLN A 70 -22.26 -7.29 -2.38
CA GLN A 70 -22.60 -8.50 -1.63
C GLN A 70 -24.03 -8.41 -1.11
N ASP A 71 -24.40 -7.26 -0.55
CA ASP A 71 -25.75 -7.00 -0.03
C ASP A 71 -26.81 -7.07 -1.14
N ALA A 72 -26.48 -6.56 -2.34
CA ALA A 72 -27.34 -6.66 -3.52
C ALA A 72 -27.47 -8.10 -4.08
N LYS A 73 -26.54 -9.00 -3.74
CA LYS A 73 -26.55 -10.40 -4.19
C LYS A 73 -27.28 -11.36 -3.26
N GLY A 74 -27.78 -10.88 -2.12
CA GLY A 74 -28.73 -11.59 -1.25
C GLY A 74 -28.43 -13.08 -1.08
N PHE A 75 -27.40 -13.41 -0.29
CA PHE A 75 -27.32 -14.70 0.39
C PHE A 75 -27.93 -14.55 1.79
#